data_AF-A0A8I2E5Y3-F1
#
_entry.id   AF-A0A8I2E5Y3-F1
#
_cell.length_a   1.000
_cell.length_b   1.000
_cell.length_c   1.000
_cell.angle_alpha   90.00
_cell.angle_beta   90.00
_cell.angle_gamma   90.00
#
_symmetry.space_group_name_H-M   'P 1'
#
loop_
_entity.id
_entity.type
_entity.pdbx_description
1 polymer ?
#
loop_
_entity_poly.entity_id
_entity_poly.type
_entity_poly.pdbx_seq_one_letter_code
_entity_poly.pdbx_strand_id
1 'polypeptide(L)'
;HEDDHEGDAEDDYEDDLAGTTARGAALAAGLSAQLAREEAEARPAGVRAPASAPGPAAGPDAALWDDRALPLLPLQPPRTGREVLTAHITAMVCCAAMDTAGAAPALDWLDGPSLLFDGARTADLAPSVLSLVETGDPGPLRAWMNDLGIRPEKPVRLV
;
A
#
# COMPACT_ATOMS: atom_id res chain seq x y z
N HIS A 1 11.89 36.55 24.56
CA HIS A 1 11.57 36.45 23.12
C HIS A 1 12.18 35.13 22.70
N GLU A 2 11.47 34.06 23.04
CA GLU A 2 11.85 32.67 22.82
C GLU A 2 10.53 31.96 22.57
N ASP A 3 10.10 32.01 21.31
CA ASP A 3 9.08 31.15 20.72
C ASP A 3 9.84 30.27 19.72
N ASP A 4 10.38 29.15 20.19
CA ASP A 4 11.11 28.20 19.35
C ASP A 4 10.20 27.01 19.01
N HIS A 5 9.68 27.07 17.78
CA HIS A 5 9.41 25.98 16.85
C HIS A 5 9.01 24.62 17.44
N GLU A 6 7.72 24.45 17.70
CA GLU A 6 7.07 23.14 17.80
C GLU A 6 5.86 23.15 16.85
N GLY A 7 6.07 22.74 15.61
CA GLY A 7 5.00 22.71 14.60
C GLY A 7 5.56 22.56 13.19
N ASP A 8 6.04 21.37 12.82
CA ASP A 8 6.35 21.06 11.42
C ASP A 8 6.28 19.55 11.09
N ALA A 9 5.50 18.78 11.88
CA ALA A 9 5.33 17.34 11.64
C ALA A 9 3.87 16.91 11.47
N GLU A 10 2.90 17.81 11.69
CA GLU A 10 1.47 17.50 11.52
C GLU A 10 0.95 17.87 10.11
N ASP A 11 1.60 18.81 9.43
CA ASP A 11 1.15 19.33 8.12
C ASP A 11 1.37 18.35 6.96
N ASP A 12 2.40 17.50 7.01
CA ASP A 12 2.74 16.54 5.93
C ASP A 12 1.71 15.39 5.80
N TYR A 13 0.99 15.08 6.89
CA TYR A 13 -0.10 14.10 6.88
C TYR A 13 -1.42 14.69 6.35
N GLU A 14 -1.60 16.00 6.45
CA GLU A 14 -2.83 16.68 6.06
C GLU A 14 -2.86 16.98 4.55
N ASP A 15 -1.71 17.30 3.96
CA ASP A 15 -1.56 17.52 2.50
C ASP A 15 -1.79 16.24 1.68
N ASP A 16 -1.34 15.10 2.20
CA ASP A 16 -1.42 13.81 1.52
C ASP A 16 -2.83 13.16 1.53
N LEU A 17 -3.71 13.75 2.34
CA LEU A 17 -5.14 13.43 2.43
C LEU A 17 -6.01 14.44 1.66
N ALA A 18 -5.42 15.52 1.15
CA ALA A 18 -6.09 16.53 0.36
C ALA A 18 -6.66 15.90 -0.92
N GLY A 19 -7.99 15.77 -0.96
CA GLY A 19 -8.69 15.15 -2.08
C GLY A 19 -9.35 13.82 -1.76
N THR A 20 -9.32 13.32 -0.52
CA THR A 20 -10.18 12.22 -0.07
C THR A 20 -11.29 12.73 0.86
N THR A 21 -12.41 12.01 0.95
CA THR A 21 -13.45 12.36 1.95
C THR A 21 -12.91 12.20 3.37
N ALA A 22 -13.41 12.96 4.35
CA ALA A 22 -12.98 12.87 5.75
C ALA A 22 -13.06 11.43 6.33
N ARG A 23 -14.05 10.64 5.88
CA ARG A 23 -14.16 9.22 6.24
C ARG A 23 -13.06 8.38 5.58
N GLY A 24 -12.77 8.63 4.31
CA GLY A 24 -11.68 7.97 3.58
C GLY A 24 -10.31 8.28 4.22
N ALA A 25 -10.09 9.53 4.60
CA ALA A 25 -8.89 9.98 5.31
C ALA A 25 -8.69 9.25 6.65
N ALA A 26 -9.73 9.16 7.48
CA ALA A 26 -9.66 8.41 8.74
C ALA A 26 -9.36 6.91 8.53
N LEU A 27 -9.95 6.30 7.50
CA LEU A 27 -9.67 4.90 7.16
C LEU A 27 -8.24 4.71 6.65
N ALA A 28 -7.77 5.61 5.78
CA ALA A 28 -6.40 5.61 5.27
C ALA A 28 -5.38 5.70 6.41
N ALA A 29 -5.57 6.63 7.36
CA ALA A 29 -4.71 6.76 8.54
C ALA A 29 -4.67 5.47 9.38
N GLY A 30 -5.83 4.82 9.59
CA GLY A 30 -5.91 3.55 10.31
C GLY A 30 -5.18 2.41 9.59
N LEU A 31 -5.32 2.31 8.27
CA LEU A 31 -4.64 1.32 7.43
C LEU A 31 -3.13 1.57 7.40
N SER A 32 -2.69 2.83 7.22
CA SER A 32 -1.28 3.21 7.24
C SER A 32 -0.64 2.90 8.59
N ALA A 33 -1.33 3.17 9.71
CA ALA A 33 -0.84 2.82 11.03
C ALA A 33 -0.72 1.31 11.24
N GLN A 34 -1.65 0.51 10.69
CA GLN A 34 -1.56 -0.94 10.75
C GLN A 34 -0.39 -1.48 9.92
N LEU A 35 -0.25 -0.97 8.70
CA LEU A 35 0.83 -1.34 7.80
C LEU A 35 2.20 -1.00 8.40
N ALA A 36 2.36 0.16 9.03
CA ALA A 36 3.58 0.55 9.71
C ALA A 36 3.94 -0.41 10.88
N ARG A 37 2.94 -0.93 11.61
CA ARG A 37 3.16 -1.94 12.65
C ARG A 37 3.66 -3.26 12.05
N GLU A 38 3.00 -3.73 10.98
CA GLU A 38 3.39 -4.96 10.28
C GLU A 38 4.80 -4.86 9.68
N GLU A 39 5.14 -3.72 9.08
CA GLU A 39 6.48 -3.44 8.54
C GLU A 39 7.55 -3.37 9.65
N ALA A 40 7.22 -2.81 10.82
CA ALA A 40 8.11 -2.80 11.98
C ALA A 40 8.36 -4.20 12.54
N GLU A 41 7.35 -5.07 12.57
CA GLU A 41 7.48 -6.48 12.98
C GLU A 41 8.28 -7.31 11.95
N ALA A 42 8.13 -7.01 10.66
CA ALA A 42 8.85 -7.69 9.58
C ALA A 42 10.31 -7.26 9.43
N ARG A 43 10.74 -6.14 10.06
CA ARG A 43 12.12 -5.66 9.96
C ARG A 43 13.09 -6.64 10.64
N PRO A 44 14.07 -7.20 9.91
CA PRO A 44 15.04 -8.11 10.51
C PRO A 44 15.86 -7.38 11.59
N ALA A 45 16.11 -8.07 12.70
CA ALA A 45 16.75 -7.56 13.93
C ALA A 45 18.17 -6.97 13.75
N GLY A 46 18.73 -6.96 12.54
CA GLY A 46 20.05 -6.42 12.20
C GLY A 46 20.09 -4.95 11.80
N VAL A 47 18.95 -4.28 11.58
CA VAL A 47 18.89 -2.83 11.28
C VAL A 47 18.73 -2.00 12.56
N ARG A 48 19.46 -2.39 13.61
CA ARG A 48 19.62 -1.57 14.81
C ARG A 48 20.90 -0.76 14.58
N ALA A 49 20.81 0.58 14.66
CA ALA A 49 21.94 1.49 14.49
C ALA A 49 23.20 0.92 15.19
N PRO A 50 24.37 0.91 14.54
CA PRO A 50 25.52 0.22 15.09
C PRO A 50 25.94 0.90 16.40
N ALA A 51 25.74 0.20 17.52
CA ALA A 51 26.55 0.42 18.70
C ALA A 51 27.97 -0.01 18.33
N SER A 52 28.88 0.96 18.32
CA SER A 52 30.28 0.83 17.93
C SER A 52 30.95 -0.33 18.65
N ALA A 53 31.31 -1.39 17.93
CA ALA A 53 32.20 -2.44 18.41
C ALA A 53 33.36 -2.60 17.41
N PRO A 54 34.63 -2.66 17.86
CA PRO A 54 35.76 -2.75 16.95
C PRO A 54 35.96 -4.22 16.52
N GLY A 55 35.70 -4.52 15.24
CA GLY A 55 36.04 -5.80 14.59
C GLY A 55 37.31 -5.67 13.73
N PRO A 56 38.08 -6.76 13.51
CA PRO A 56 39.42 -6.71 12.93
C PRO A 56 39.39 -6.46 11.42
N ALA A 57 40.43 -5.77 10.95
CA ALA A 57 40.58 -5.20 9.61
C ALA A 57 40.25 -6.17 8.46
N ALA A 58 39.20 -5.83 7.72
CA ALA A 58 38.89 -6.41 6.42
C ALA A 58 39.66 -5.66 5.32
N GLY A 59 40.22 -6.39 4.34
CA GLY A 59 40.98 -5.82 3.24
C GLY A 59 40.16 -4.90 2.32
N PRO A 60 40.82 -4.14 1.43
CA PRO A 60 40.21 -3.02 0.70
C PRO A 60 38.99 -3.39 -0.16
N ASP A 61 38.87 -4.63 -0.64
CA ASP A 61 37.72 -5.07 -1.45
C ASP A 61 36.49 -5.51 -0.61
N ALA A 62 36.67 -5.87 0.66
CA ALA A 62 35.56 -6.22 1.54
C ALA A 62 34.78 -4.98 2.00
N ALA A 63 35.43 -3.81 2.01
CA ALA A 63 34.82 -2.53 2.36
C ALA A 63 33.86 -2.00 1.28
N LEU A 64 34.01 -2.42 0.02
CA LEU A 64 33.13 -2.01 -1.09
C LEU A 64 31.78 -2.74 -1.08
N TRP A 65 31.71 -3.88 -0.39
CA TRP A 65 30.51 -4.72 -0.23
C TRP A 65 30.02 -4.74 1.22
N ASP A 66 30.56 -3.87 2.08
CA ASP A 66 30.04 -3.68 3.43
C ASP A 66 28.77 -2.82 3.36
N ASP A 67 27.69 -3.44 2.86
CA ASP A 67 26.31 -2.91 2.85
C ASP A 67 25.81 -2.50 4.25
N ARG A 68 26.60 -2.75 5.30
CA ARG A 68 26.29 -2.36 6.69
C ARG A 68 26.68 -0.93 7.03
N ALA A 69 27.37 -0.21 6.14
CA ALA A 69 27.87 1.14 6.42
C ALA A 69 27.09 2.27 5.74
N LEU A 70 26.16 1.98 4.82
CA LEU A 70 25.36 3.01 4.18
C LEU A 70 24.09 3.27 5.00
N PRO A 71 23.79 4.53 5.39
CA PRO A 71 22.47 4.84 5.91
C PRO A 71 21.47 4.56 4.79
N LEU A 72 20.76 3.43 4.89
CA LEU A 72 19.68 3.09 3.98
C LEU A 72 18.54 4.06 4.26
N LEU A 73 18.61 5.23 3.65
CA LEU A 73 17.45 6.07 3.43
C LEU A 73 16.41 5.19 2.71
N PRO A 74 15.12 5.27 3.07
CA PRO A 74 14.11 4.46 2.39
C PRO A 74 14.22 4.67 0.87
N LEU A 75 14.44 3.58 0.14
CA LEU A 75 14.62 3.59 -1.32
C LEU A 75 13.33 3.98 -2.06
N GLN A 76 12.22 4.00 -1.34
CA GLN A 76 10.90 4.39 -1.82
C GLN A 76 10.39 5.52 -0.90
N PRO A 77 9.79 6.57 -1.47
CA PRO A 77 9.03 7.54 -0.68
C PRO A 77 8.01 6.82 0.23
N PRO A 78 7.68 7.37 1.40
CA PRO A 78 6.58 6.88 2.21
C PRO A 78 5.31 6.80 1.37
N ARG A 79 4.59 5.68 1.48
CA ARG A 79 3.32 5.53 0.78
C ARG A 79 2.31 6.51 1.32
N THR A 80 1.62 7.14 0.39
CA THR A 80 0.59 8.11 0.73
C THR A 80 -0.64 7.45 1.33
N GLY A 81 -1.42 8.18 2.14
CA GLY A 81 -2.69 7.66 2.67
C GLY A 81 -3.64 7.22 1.54
N ARG A 82 -3.67 8.00 0.46
CA ARG A 82 -4.43 7.71 -0.77
C ARG A 82 -3.99 6.42 -1.45
N GLU A 83 -2.67 6.20 -1.58
CA GLU A 83 -2.12 4.97 -2.16
C GLU A 83 -2.44 3.74 -1.30
N VAL A 84 -2.31 3.85 0.02
CA VAL A 84 -2.64 2.77 0.95
C VAL A 84 -4.12 2.39 0.82
N LEU A 85 -5.01 3.37 0.79
CA LEU A 85 -6.45 3.13 0.63
C LEU A 85 -6.78 2.51 -0.73
N THR A 86 -6.18 3.02 -1.81
CA THR A 86 -6.37 2.51 -3.18
C THR A 86 -5.92 1.05 -3.30
N ALA A 87 -4.74 0.72 -2.77
CA ALA A 87 -4.20 -0.63 -2.78
C ALA A 87 -5.09 -1.58 -1.97
N HIS A 88 -5.57 -1.14 -0.80
CA HIS A 88 -6.44 -1.94 0.06
C HIS A 88 -7.79 -2.26 -0.62
N ILE A 89 -8.46 -1.25 -1.21
CA ILE A 89 -9.72 -1.45 -1.93
C ILE A 89 -9.51 -2.37 -3.13
N THR A 90 -8.44 -2.14 -3.91
CA THR A 90 -8.08 -3.00 -5.04
C THR A 90 -7.92 -4.45 -4.61
N ALA A 91 -7.16 -4.69 -3.52
CA ALA A 91 -6.97 -6.03 -2.98
C ALA A 91 -8.30 -6.70 -2.56
N MET A 92 -9.16 -5.98 -1.83
CA MET A 92 -10.47 -6.51 -1.43
C MET A 92 -11.35 -6.87 -2.63
N VAL A 93 -11.40 -6.02 -3.65
CA VAL A 93 -12.17 -6.27 -4.87
C VAL A 93 -11.61 -7.48 -5.63
N CYS A 94 -10.28 -7.61 -5.74
CA CYS A 94 -9.64 -8.77 -6.35
C CYS A 94 -9.95 -10.06 -5.60
N CYS A 95 -9.90 -10.06 -4.27
CA CYS A 95 -10.30 -11.22 -3.46
C CYS A 95 -11.77 -11.58 -3.72
N ALA A 96 -12.67 -10.60 -3.66
CA ALA A 96 -14.09 -10.84 -3.93
C ALA A 96 -14.33 -11.38 -5.35
N ALA A 97 -13.57 -10.90 -6.34
CA ALA A 97 -13.66 -11.36 -7.72
C ALA A 97 -13.31 -12.84 -7.85
N MET A 98 -12.21 -13.26 -7.22
CA MET A 98 -11.79 -14.67 -7.20
C MET A 98 -12.83 -15.54 -6.48
N ASP A 99 -13.30 -15.09 -5.31
CA ASP A 99 -14.18 -15.87 -4.44
C ASP A 99 -15.61 -16.02 -5.00
N THR A 100 -16.12 -15.02 -5.70
CA THR A 100 -17.54 -14.94 -6.04
C THR A 100 -17.85 -14.97 -7.51
N ALA A 101 -16.88 -14.61 -8.37
CA ALA A 101 -17.06 -14.52 -9.80
C ALA A 101 -16.06 -15.37 -10.59
N GLY A 102 -15.23 -16.18 -9.92
CA GLY A 102 -14.30 -17.10 -10.56
C GLY A 102 -13.17 -16.42 -11.33
N ALA A 103 -12.84 -15.17 -10.98
CA ALA A 103 -11.70 -14.48 -11.57
C ALA A 103 -10.40 -15.25 -11.30
N ALA A 104 -9.49 -15.25 -12.26
CA ALA A 104 -8.17 -15.84 -12.11
C ALA A 104 -7.09 -14.74 -12.04
N PRO A 105 -6.10 -14.86 -11.14
CA PRO A 105 -4.96 -13.94 -11.13
C PRO A 105 -4.07 -14.17 -12.36
N ALA A 106 -3.57 -13.08 -12.93
CA ALA A 106 -2.62 -13.08 -14.02
C ALA A 106 -1.60 -11.95 -13.88
N LEU A 107 -0.57 -11.96 -14.73
CA LEU A 107 0.47 -10.95 -14.77
C LEU A 107 0.67 -10.53 -16.23
N ASP A 108 0.43 -9.27 -16.52
CA ASP A 108 0.82 -8.61 -17.75
C ASP A 108 2.18 -7.94 -17.53
N TRP A 109 3.11 -8.07 -18.47
CA TRP A 109 4.43 -7.48 -18.34
C TRP A 109 4.41 -5.95 -18.58
N LEU A 110 3.41 -5.44 -19.31
CA LEU A 110 3.26 -4.01 -19.58
C LEU A 110 2.45 -3.33 -18.47
N ASP A 111 1.39 -3.99 -18.01
CA ASP A 111 0.43 -3.39 -17.08
C ASP A 111 0.51 -3.95 -15.65
N GLY A 112 1.30 -5.00 -15.43
CA GLY A 112 1.43 -5.64 -14.11
C GLY A 112 0.30 -6.62 -13.78
N PRO A 113 0.00 -6.82 -12.48
CA PRO A 113 -1.03 -7.75 -12.03
C PRO A 113 -2.39 -7.49 -12.70
N SER A 114 -3.06 -8.54 -13.14
CA SER A 114 -4.37 -8.44 -13.79
C SER A 114 -5.32 -9.54 -13.35
N LEU A 115 -6.62 -9.30 -13.54
CA LEU A 115 -7.67 -10.29 -13.36
C LEU A 115 -8.19 -10.76 -14.72
N LEU A 116 -8.33 -12.08 -14.84
CA LEU A 116 -8.96 -12.71 -15.97
C LEU A 116 -10.35 -13.20 -15.59
N PHE A 117 -11.33 -12.90 -16.43
CA PHE A 117 -12.67 -13.48 -16.41
C PHE A 117 -12.84 -14.28 -17.69
N ASP A 118 -13.18 -15.57 -17.57
CA ASP A 118 -13.26 -16.49 -18.71
C ASP A 118 -12.01 -16.49 -19.62
N GLY A 119 -10.83 -16.29 -19.02
CA GLY A 119 -9.56 -16.21 -19.73
C GLY A 119 -9.30 -14.89 -20.48
N ALA A 120 -10.25 -13.96 -20.45
CA ALA A 120 -10.10 -12.62 -21.00
C ALA A 120 -9.75 -11.61 -19.92
N ARG A 121 -8.92 -10.62 -20.26
CA ARG A 121 -8.59 -9.53 -19.36
C ARG A 121 -9.81 -8.64 -19.14
N THR A 122 -10.06 -8.32 -17.88
CA THR A 122 -11.15 -7.43 -17.51
C THR A 122 -10.80 -5.96 -17.80
N ALA A 123 -11.84 -5.13 -17.98
CA ALA A 123 -11.66 -3.68 -18.12
C ALA A 123 -11.04 -3.05 -16.86
N ASP A 124 -10.32 -1.94 -17.04
CA ASP A 124 -9.52 -1.32 -15.97
C ASP A 124 -10.35 -0.97 -14.73
N LEU A 125 -9.96 -1.54 -13.59
CA LEU A 125 -10.55 -1.30 -12.27
C LEU A 125 -10.10 0.05 -11.70
N ALA A 126 -8.91 0.52 -12.06
CA ALA A 126 -8.27 1.68 -11.44
C ALA A 126 -9.13 2.96 -11.48
N PRO A 127 -9.79 3.33 -12.60
CA PRO A 127 -10.63 4.53 -12.65
C PRO A 127 -11.81 4.47 -11.67
N SER A 128 -12.40 3.28 -11.49
CA SER A 128 -13.53 3.09 -10.59
C SER A 128 -13.13 3.19 -9.11
N VAL A 129 -11.95 2.66 -8.76
CA VAL A 129 -11.39 2.78 -7.40
C VAL A 129 -10.98 4.22 -7.13
N LEU A 130 -10.36 4.89 -8.09
CA LEU A 130 -9.93 6.28 -7.94
C LEU A 130 -11.12 7.20 -7.69
N SER A 131 -12.22 7.02 -8.44
CA SER A 131 -13.47 7.76 -8.21
C SER A 131 -13.96 7.62 -6.77
N LEU A 132 -13.93 6.41 -6.21
CA LEU A 132 -14.33 6.16 -4.82
C LEU A 132 -13.39 6.83 -3.82
N VAL A 133 -12.08 6.75 -4.04
CA VAL A 133 -11.09 7.31 -3.12
C VAL A 133 -11.12 8.83 -3.12
N GLU A 134 -11.20 9.45 -4.29
CA GLU A 134 -11.11 10.90 -4.44
C GLU A 134 -12.45 11.60 -4.16
N THR A 135 -13.54 11.08 -4.73
CA THR A 135 -14.85 11.75 -4.63
C THR A 135 -15.75 11.15 -3.54
N GLY A 136 -15.41 9.96 -3.03
CA GLY A 136 -16.28 9.20 -2.15
C GLY A 136 -17.45 8.52 -2.86
N ASP A 137 -17.59 8.65 -4.18
CA ASP A 137 -18.69 8.03 -4.94
C ASP A 137 -18.43 6.54 -5.18
N PRO A 138 -19.23 5.63 -4.58
CA PRO A 138 -19.09 4.21 -4.83
C PRO A 138 -19.78 3.73 -6.11
N GLY A 139 -20.52 4.60 -6.82
CA GLY A 139 -21.35 4.27 -7.98
C GLY A 139 -20.59 3.54 -9.09
N PRO A 140 -19.49 4.10 -9.64
CA PRO A 140 -18.71 3.48 -10.71
C PRO A 140 -18.17 2.10 -10.32
N LEU A 141 -17.60 1.98 -9.11
CA LEU A 141 -17.07 0.72 -8.61
C LEU A 141 -18.17 -0.33 -8.45
N ARG A 142 -19.31 0.02 -7.86
CA ARG A 142 -20.44 -0.90 -7.71
C ARG A 142 -21.00 -1.34 -9.05
N ALA A 143 -21.11 -0.45 -10.03
CA ALA A 143 -21.58 -0.78 -11.37
C ALA A 143 -20.63 -1.79 -12.04
N TRP A 144 -19.33 -1.49 -12.03
CA TRP A 144 -18.30 -2.38 -12.57
C TRP A 144 -18.32 -3.78 -11.91
N MET A 145 -18.43 -3.83 -10.57
CA MET A 145 -18.51 -5.10 -9.84
C MET A 145 -19.77 -5.88 -10.19
N ASN A 146 -20.91 -5.21 -10.31
CA ASN A 146 -22.18 -5.84 -10.69
C ASN A 146 -22.15 -6.42 -12.09
N ASP A 147 -21.56 -5.71 -13.05
CA ASP A 147 -21.44 -6.16 -14.45
C ASP A 147 -20.59 -7.43 -14.55
N LEU A 148 -19.57 -7.57 -13.69
CA LEU A 148 -18.72 -8.75 -13.60
C LEU A 148 -19.25 -9.82 -12.63
N GLY A 149 -20.43 -9.61 -12.02
CA GLY A 149 -21.03 -10.56 -11.09
C GLY A 149 -20.31 -10.70 -9.75
N ILE A 150 -19.42 -9.77 -9.40
CA ILE A 150 -18.67 -9.76 -8.16
C ILE A 150 -19.59 -9.35 -6.99
N ARG A 151 -19.58 -10.13 -5.91
CA ARG A 151 -20.46 -9.95 -4.75
C ARG A 151 -19.65 -9.78 -3.46
N PRO A 152 -19.23 -8.57 -3.06
CA PRO A 152 -18.41 -8.39 -1.86
C PRO A 152 -19.16 -8.71 -0.55
N GLU A 153 -20.48 -8.94 -0.60
CA GLU A 153 -21.37 -9.16 0.54
C GLU A 153 -21.68 -10.63 0.79
N LYS A 154 -21.22 -11.56 -0.08
CA LYS A 154 -21.48 -12.98 0.11
C LYS A 154 -20.50 -13.54 1.15
N PRO A 155 -20.95 -14.05 2.30
CA PRO A 155 -20.02 -14.62 3.29
C PRO A 155 -19.31 -15.85 2.70
N VAL A 156 -17.98 -15.83 2.76
CA VAL A 156 -17.11 -16.96 2.42
C VAL A 156 -17.51 -18.14 3.31
N ARG A 157 -18.03 -19.22 2.71
CA ARG A 157 -18.25 -20.47 3.43
C ARG A 157 -16.91 -21.19 3.52
N LEU A 158 -16.23 -21.02 4.65
CA LEU A 158 -15.10 -21.88 5.01
C LEU A 158 -15.65 -23.31 5.19
N VAL A 159 -15.19 -24.24 4.35
CA VAL A 159 -15.47 -25.68 4.44
C VAL A 159 -14.37 -26.39 5.21
#